data_AF-A0A3D0IGQ2-F1
#
_entry.id   AF-A0A3D0IGQ2-F1
#
_cell.length_a   1.000
_cell.length_b   1.000
_cell.length_c   1.000
_cell.angle_alpha   90.00
_cell.angle_beta   90.00
_cell.angle_gamma   90.00
#
_symmetry.space_group_name_H-M   'P 1'
#
loop_
_entity.id
_entity.type
_entity.pdbx_description
1 polymer ?
#
loop_
_entity_poly.entity_id
_entity_poly.type
_entity_poly.pdbx_seq_one_letter_code
_entity_poly.pdbx_strand_id
1 'polypeptide(L)'
;ILQDELVPGGERMTRSFFKRLSVRAAICVVLSITFLLSCLWYHRRVSRSREQDEYRAEYGSLLMASQYRSLKTDVLKNHQDVKTVYSAYDDSGRLLGYIVDVEMETDAGYIHTQMSISESGENLLNIRVVEEDNEGPHFSDEEMEILREQLKDARIPVAVRQDVKIDTPYKVDYDPLLGLHDGVYYARNEEASKDGYTDYCEIEVSGGRIIRVTWDAENEQSHTTRSKDSISGEYKISGNIWADQAYRLENHLVLVQDPAKLAMKSDGKTEIIDGVTIDITTFVKLVNACIGYSRTSYTKDMFISDHASKEDKENTEDTTPTPTPEAQLSPDPQVPTPASVSATPAPTKAPSQIEVIGGEDGVVSGDGANVLSDSVDGIPMSEIRAYIDGLPEDKSRTAALLSTVNQAYKFIREYLNWVG
;
A
#
# COMPACT_ATOMS: atom_id res chain seq x y z
N ILE A 1 79.65 60.89 -52.85
CA ILE A 1 78.89 60.52 -54.06
C ILE A 1 78.14 59.25 -53.66
N LEU A 2 76.99 59.44 -53.00
CA LEU A 2 75.64 59.33 -53.59
C LEU A 2 75.30 57.84 -53.76
N GLN A 3 74.18 57.29 -53.27
CA GLN A 3 72.98 57.84 -52.68
C GLN A 3 72.18 56.65 -52.11
N ASP A 4 71.38 56.89 -51.07
CA ASP A 4 70.32 55.99 -50.62
C ASP A 4 69.46 55.52 -51.80
N GLU A 5 69.29 54.20 -51.93
CA GLU A 5 68.22 53.62 -52.77
C GLU A 5 67.24 52.87 -51.85
N LEU A 6 66.19 53.61 -51.51
CA LEU A 6 65.00 53.15 -50.79
C LEU A 6 64.24 52.13 -51.65
N VAL A 7 64.22 50.87 -51.22
CA VAL A 7 63.25 49.87 -51.68
C VAL A 7 61.88 50.17 -51.02
N PRO A 8 60.80 50.40 -51.79
CA PRO A 8 59.48 50.69 -51.25
C PRO A 8 58.70 49.41 -50.97
N GLY A 9 58.02 49.33 -49.82
CA GLY A 9 56.97 48.33 -49.57
C GLY A 9 57.19 47.36 -48.40
N GLY A 10 58.20 47.55 -47.57
CA GLY A 10 58.31 46.82 -46.30
C GLY A 10 57.39 47.42 -45.24
N GLU A 11 56.10 47.06 -45.25
CA GLU A 11 55.18 47.41 -44.17
C GLU A 11 55.73 46.88 -42.84
N ARG A 12 56.27 47.76 -41.98
CA ARG A 12 56.71 47.37 -40.64
C ARG A 12 55.49 46.84 -39.90
N MET A 13 55.41 45.52 -39.70
CA MET A 13 54.36 44.91 -38.89
C MET A 13 54.42 45.50 -37.48
N THR A 14 53.50 46.41 -37.20
CA THR A 14 53.42 47.11 -35.91
C THR A 14 52.71 46.24 -34.89
N ARG A 15 53.05 46.38 -33.60
CA ARG A 15 52.42 45.64 -32.49
C ARG A 15 50.88 45.74 -32.49
N SER A 16 50.30 46.77 -33.09
CA SER A 16 48.85 46.95 -33.28
C SER A 16 48.25 45.97 -34.30
N PHE A 17 48.99 45.60 -35.35
CA PHE A 17 48.58 44.60 -36.33
C PHE A 17 48.51 43.21 -35.69
N PHE A 18 49.55 42.82 -34.94
CA PHE A 18 49.54 41.56 -34.17
C PHE A 18 48.40 41.52 -33.14
N LYS A 19 48.16 42.61 -32.39
CA LYS A 19 47.02 42.67 -31.45
C LYS A 19 45.67 42.49 -32.16
N ARG A 20 45.45 43.13 -33.32
CA ARG A 20 44.21 42.98 -34.09
C ARG A 20 44.05 41.57 -34.66
N LEU A 21 45.14 40.96 -35.11
CA LEU A 21 45.16 39.58 -35.60
C LEU A 21 44.88 38.59 -34.46
N SER A 22 45.51 38.77 -33.29
CA SER A 22 45.27 37.96 -32.09
C SER A 22 43.84 38.10 -31.57
N VAL A 23 43.27 39.30 -31.57
CA VAL A 23 41.87 39.52 -31.17
C VAL A 23 40.90 38.85 -32.15
N ARG A 24 41.14 38.94 -33.47
CA ARG A 24 40.32 38.25 -34.47
C ARG A 24 40.41 36.74 -34.35
N ALA A 25 41.62 36.20 -34.15
CA ALA A 25 41.83 34.78 -33.90
C ALA A 25 41.10 34.32 -32.63
N ALA A 26 41.17 35.09 -31.53
CA ALA A 26 40.44 34.79 -30.30
C ALA A 26 38.91 34.79 -30.51
N ILE A 27 38.37 35.76 -31.27
CA ILE A 27 36.94 35.80 -31.62
C ILE A 27 36.54 34.57 -32.44
N CYS A 28 37.33 34.16 -33.44
CA CYS A 28 37.06 32.96 -34.23
C CYS A 28 37.06 31.69 -33.36
N VAL A 29 38.00 31.58 -32.41
CA VAL A 29 38.04 30.46 -31.45
C VAL A 29 36.78 30.45 -30.58
N VAL A 30 36.38 31.58 -30.00
CA VAL A 30 35.16 31.66 -29.17
C VAL A 30 33.92 31.29 -29.98
N LEU A 31 33.76 31.82 -31.20
CA LEU A 31 32.63 31.48 -32.07
C LEU A 31 32.61 30.00 -32.47
N SER A 32 33.77 29.39 -32.68
CA SER A 32 33.84 27.95 -32.95
C SER A 32 33.43 27.11 -31.74
N ILE A 33 33.84 27.51 -30.53
CA ILE A 33 33.47 26.83 -29.29
C ILE A 33 31.96 26.97 -29.03
N THR A 34 31.38 28.16 -29.19
CA THR A 34 29.94 28.37 -28.99
C THR A 34 29.10 27.60 -30.01
N PHE A 35 29.55 27.54 -31.27
CA PHE A 35 28.91 26.71 -32.29
C PHE A 35 28.97 25.22 -31.92
N LEU A 36 30.13 24.71 -31.51
CA LEU A 36 30.28 23.31 -31.07
C LEU A 36 29.40 22.98 -29.86
N LEU A 37 29.36 23.87 -28.85
CA LEU A 37 28.50 23.70 -27.68
C LEU A 37 27.01 23.73 -28.06
N SER A 38 26.63 24.58 -29.02
CA SER A 38 25.25 24.67 -29.51
C SER A 38 24.84 23.42 -30.30
N CYS A 39 25.73 22.89 -31.15
CA CYS A 39 25.53 21.62 -31.84
C CYS A 39 25.46 20.45 -30.88
N LEU A 40 26.31 20.40 -29.84
CA LEU A 40 26.27 19.39 -28.80
C LEU A 40 24.97 19.46 -27.99
N TRP A 41 24.51 20.67 -27.65
CA TRP A 41 23.24 20.88 -26.96
C TRP A 41 22.05 20.47 -27.83
N TYR A 42 22.04 20.85 -29.11
CA TYR A 42 21.02 20.47 -30.07
C TYR A 42 20.99 18.94 -30.27
N HIS A 43 22.15 18.32 -30.49
CA HIS A 43 22.25 16.88 -30.67
C HIS A 43 21.78 16.11 -29.42
N ARG A 44 22.19 16.54 -28.22
CA ARG A 44 21.71 15.96 -26.96
C ARG A 44 20.21 16.14 -26.77
N ARG A 45 19.64 17.29 -27.13
CA ARG A 45 18.20 17.57 -27.02
C ARG A 45 17.39 16.68 -27.97
N VAL A 46 17.81 16.58 -29.23
CA VAL A 46 17.14 15.72 -30.23
C VAL A 46 17.28 14.24 -29.85
N SER A 47 18.47 13.81 -29.41
CA SER A 47 18.69 12.43 -28.97
C SER A 47 17.81 12.06 -27.78
N ARG A 48 17.71 12.94 -26.76
CA ARG A 48 16.82 12.73 -25.62
C ARG A 48 15.35 12.70 -26.05
N SER A 49 14.94 13.56 -26.99
CA SER A 49 13.56 13.54 -27.48
C SER A 49 13.20 12.19 -28.10
N ARG A 50 14.10 11.64 -28.93
CA ARG A 50 13.90 10.32 -29.56
C ARG A 50 13.82 9.20 -28.53
N GLU A 51 14.70 9.21 -27.54
CA GLU A 51 14.69 8.24 -26.45
C GLU A 51 13.36 8.30 -25.66
N GLN A 52 12.84 9.51 -25.41
CA GLN A 52 11.54 9.68 -24.77
C GLN A 52 10.36 9.30 -25.68
N ASP A 53 10.48 9.45 -27.00
CA ASP A 53 9.48 8.94 -27.96
C ASP A 53 9.42 7.40 -27.91
N GLU A 54 10.59 6.74 -27.85
CA GLU A 54 10.70 5.29 -27.69
C GLU A 54 10.09 4.83 -26.37
N TYR A 55 10.46 5.44 -25.24
CA TYR A 55 9.87 5.11 -23.94
C TYR A 55 8.36 5.34 -23.88
N ARG A 56 7.84 6.38 -24.56
CA ARG A 56 6.38 6.60 -24.65
C ARG A 56 5.69 5.51 -25.45
N ALA A 57 6.30 5.04 -26.54
CA ALA A 57 5.77 3.94 -27.33
C ALA A 57 5.78 2.63 -26.54
N GLU A 58 6.84 2.38 -25.77
CA GLU A 58 6.99 1.16 -24.99
C GLU A 58 6.13 1.14 -23.72
N TYR A 59 6.23 2.18 -22.88
CA TYR A 59 5.66 2.18 -21.53
C TYR A 59 4.39 3.01 -21.37
N GLY A 60 3.99 3.76 -22.39
CA GLY A 60 2.82 4.64 -22.29
C GLY A 60 1.57 3.89 -21.86
N SER A 61 1.34 2.67 -22.37
CA SER A 61 0.18 1.85 -21.98
C SER A 61 0.19 1.47 -20.49
N LEU A 62 1.35 1.42 -19.84
CA LEU A 62 1.48 1.15 -18.41
C LEU A 62 1.30 2.41 -17.58
N LEU A 63 1.97 3.50 -17.96
CA LEU A 63 1.86 4.79 -17.27
C LEU A 63 2.18 5.93 -18.23
N MET A 64 1.15 6.67 -18.65
CA MET A 64 1.32 7.81 -19.55
C MET A 64 2.08 8.95 -18.88
N ALA A 65 3.27 9.26 -19.39
CA ALA A 65 4.13 10.33 -18.91
C ALA A 65 4.83 11.07 -20.06
N SER A 66 5.27 12.29 -19.79
CA SER A 66 6.03 13.08 -20.77
C SER A 66 7.52 12.77 -20.74
N GLN A 67 8.02 12.36 -19.57
CA GLN A 67 9.41 11.99 -19.38
C GLN A 67 9.57 10.73 -18.51
N TYR A 68 10.37 9.79 -18.99
CA TYR A 68 10.85 8.61 -18.25
C TYR A 68 12.35 8.75 -18.00
N ARG A 69 12.79 8.39 -16.78
CA ARG A 69 14.20 8.41 -16.40
C ARG A 69 14.58 7.04 -15.86
N SER A 70 15.50 6.37 -16.55
CA SER A 70 16.08 5.12 -16.07
C SER A 70 16.72 5.35 -14.69
N LEU A 71 16.31 4.52 -13.75
CA LEU A 71 16.85 4.49 -12.40
C LEU A 71 18.15 3.68 -12.44
N LYS A 72 19.28 4.34 -12.18
CA LYS A 72 20.58 3.69 -12.05
C LYS A 72 21.01 3.77 -10.60
N THR A 73 20.74 2.71 -9.85
CA THR A 73 21.05 2.61 -8.41
C THR A 73 21.81 1.32 -8.13
N ASP A 74 22.67 1.35 -7.10
CA ASP A 74 23.33 0.14 -6.60
C ASP A 74 22.33 -0.86 -6.02
N VAL A 75 21.14 -0.41 -5.60
CA VAL A 75 20.06 -1.28 -5.10
C VAL A 75 19.66 -2.33 -6.14
N LEU A 76 19.66 -1.98 -7.43
CA LEU A 76 19.35 -2.93 -8.51
C LEU A 76 20.33 -4.12 -8.55
N LYS A 77 21.56 -3.96 -8.07
CA LYS A 77 22.53 -5.07 -8.04
C LYS A 77 22.13 -6.16 -7.04
N ASN A 78 21.32 -5.82 -6.03
CA ASN A 78 20.81 -6.76 -5.04
C ASN A 78 19.52 -7.45 -5.50
N HIS A 79 18.91 -6.98 -6.60
CA HIS A 79 17.66 -7.50 -7.17
C HIS A 79 17.91 -7.96 -8.60
N GLN A 80 18.47 -9.17 -8.77
CA GLN A 80 18.78 -9.72 -10.11
C GLN A 80 17.53 -9.91 -10.96
N ASP A 81 16.39 -10.12 -10.31
CA ASP A 81 15.08 -10.33 -10.93
C ASP A 81 14.45 -9.02 -11.45
N VAL A 82 15.01 -7.86 -11.09
CA VAL A 82 14.53 -6.55 -11.55
C VAL A 82 15.46 -6.05 -12.65
N LYS A 83 15.01 -6.17 -13.90
CA LYS A 83 15.81 -5.82 -15.09
C LYS A 83 16.05 -4.33 -15.20
N THR A 84 14.97 -3.56 -15.20
CA THR A 84 15.01 -2.11 -15.36
C THR A 84 13.93 -1.43 -14.55
N VAL A 85 14.20 -0.18 -14.17
CA VAL A 85 13.24 0.67 -13.48
C VAL A 85 13.30 2.06 -14.07
N TYR A 86 12.14 2.68 -14.27
CA TYR A 86 12.02 4.05 -14.74
C TYR A 86 11.14 4.87 -13.81
N SER A 87 11.57 6.09 -13.47
CA SER A 87 10.69 7.09 -12.88
C SER A 87 9.99 7.87 -13.98
N ALA A 88 8.67 7.98 -13.90
CA ALA A 88 7.82 8.64 -14.89
C ALA A 88 7.35 10.01 -14.38
N TYR A 89 7.43 11.05 -15.21
CA TYR A 89 7.13 12.43 -14.85
C TYR A 89 6.17 13.09 -15.86
N ASP A 90 5.33 14.00 -15.39
CA ASP A 90 4.53 14.87 -16.25
C ASP A 90 5.32 16.08 -16.79
N ASP A 91 4.67 16.88 -17.65
CA ASP A 91 5.26 18.07 -18.27
C ASP A 91 5.73 19.13 -17.26
N SER A 92 5.19 19.11 -16.04
CA SER A 92 5.61 20.01 -14.95
C SER A 92 6.83 19.49 -14.18
N GLY A 93 7.22 18.24 -14.42
CA GLY A 93 8.28 17.56 -13.68
C GLY A 93 7.81 16.92 -12.37
N ARG A 94 6.50 16.80 -12.15
CA ARG A 94 5.94 16.04 -11.02
C ARG A 94 6.08 14.55 -11.31
N LEU A 95 6.52 13.80 -10.30
CA LEU A 95 6.61 12.34 -10.36
C LEU A 95 5.19 11.77 -10.45
N LEU A 96 4.96 10.85 -11.37
CA LEU A 96 3.67 10.15 -11.52
C LEU A 96 3.74 8.74 -10.94
N GLY A 97 4.93 8.13 -10.95
CA GLY A 97 5.15 6.77 -10.49
C GLY A 97 6.40 6.16 -11.06
N TYR A 98 6.47 4.84 -10.94
CA TYR A 98 7.58 4.03 -11.40
C TYR A 98 7.08 2.98 -12.40
N ILE A 99 7.89 2.66 -13.38
CA ILE A 99 7.75 1.46 -14.20
C ILE A 99 8.83 0.49 -13.74
N VAL A 100 8.44 -0.73 -13.43
CA VAL A 100 9.32 -1.79 -12.96
C VAL A 100 9.21 -2.96 -13.92
N ASP A 101 10.36 -3.42 -14.37
CA ASP A 101 10.51 -4.56 -15.26
C ASP A 101 11.07 -5.73 -14.45
N VAL A 102 10.28 -6.79 -14.30
CA VAL A 102 10.58 -7.94 -13.44
C VAL A 102 10.57 -9.21 -14.25
N GLU A 103 11.61 -10.00 -14.08
CA GLU A 103 11.82 -11.23 -14.79
C GLU A 103 12.37 -12.28 -13.81
N MET A 104 11.66 -13.38 -13.63
CA MET A 104 12.00 -14.39 -12.63
C MET A 104 11.47 -15.78 -12.97
N GLU A 105 12.05 -16.80 -12.36
CA GLU A 105 11.54 -18.17 -12.37
C GLU A 105 10.52 -18.35 -11.23
N THR A 106 9.38 -18.95 -11.55
CA THR A 106 8.30 -19.27 -10.59
C THR A 106 7.97 -20.75 -10.66
N ASP A 107 7.12 -21.23 -9.75
CA ASP A 107 6.61 -22.61 -9.78
C ASP A 107 5.83 -22.93 -11.07
N ALA A 108 5.32 -21.91 -11.77
CA ALA A 108 4.63 -22.05 -13.05
C ALA A 108 5.56 -21.85 -14.27
N GLY A 109 6.87 -21.73 -14.04
CA GLY A 109 7.87 -21.45 -15.07
C GLY A 109 8.33 -19.99 -15.06
N TYR A 110 9.08 -19.64 -16.09
CA TYR A 110 9.68 -18.31 -16.21
C TYR A 110 8.65 -17.27 -16.62
N ILE A 111 8.66 -16.10 -15.97
CA ILE A 111 7.71 -15.03 -16.27
C ILE A 111 8.44 -13.69 -16.34
N HIS A 112 8.08 -12.89 -17.34
CA HIS A 112 8.57 -11.54 -17.56
C HIS A 112 7.38 -10.58 -17.57
N THR A 113 7.40 -9.59 -16.69
CA THR A 113 6.31 -8.65 -16.52
C THR A 113 6.81 -7.23 -16.43
N GLN A 114 6.05 -6.32 -17.04
CA GLN A 114 6.25 -4.90 -16.88
C GLN A 114 5.03 -4.29 -16.22
N MET A 115 5.28 -3.48 -15.19
CA MET A 115 4.21 -2.91 -14.38
C MET A 115 4.49 -1.46 -14.03
N SER A 116 3.43 -0.71 -13.76
CA SER A 116 3.51 0.64 -13.22
C SER A 116 3.01 0.68 -11.78
N ILE A 117 3.73 1.39 -10.93
CA ILE A 117 3.47 1.53 -9.50
C ILE A 117 3.36 3.02 -9.17
N SER A 118 2.48 3.38 -8.24
CA SER A 118 2.27 4.76 -7.80
C SER A 118 3.55 5.43 -7.28
N GLU A 119 3.58 6.77 -7.25
CA GLU A 119 4.71 7.54 -6.71
C GLU A 119 5.05 7.20 -5.25
N SER A 120 4.06 6.76 -4.47
CA SER A 120 4.21 6.31 -3.09
C SER A 120 4.79 4.89 -2.96
N GLY A 121 4.82 4.12 -4.06
CA GLY A 121 5.22 2.71 -4.04
C GLY A 121 4.17 1.76 -3.48
N GLU A 122 2.94 2.24 -3.23
CA GLU A 122 1.92 1.45 -2.52
C GLU A 122 0.87 0.81 -3.42
N ASN A 123 0.61 1.34 -4.63
CA ASN A 123 -0.45 0.84 -5.50
C ASN A 123 0.10 0.35 -6.84
N LEU A 124 -0.41 -0.79 -7.31
CA LEU A 124 -0.25 -1.20 -8.69
C LEU A 124 -1.20 -0.39 -9.58
N LEU A 125 -0.67 0.28 -10.60
CA LEU A 125 -1.45 1.08 -11.54
C LEU A 125 -1.82 0.30 -12.78
N ASN A 126 -0.87 -0.49 -13.31
CA ASN A 126 -1.07 -1.35 -14.46
C ASN A 126 -0.01 -2.45 -14.51
N ILE A 127 -0.31 -3.54 -15.23
CA ILE A 127 0.61 -4.66 -15.43
C ILE A 127 0.37 -5.30 -16.80
N ARG A 128 1.44 -5.77 -17.43
CA ARG A 128 1.40 -6.66 -18.59
C ARG A 128 2.45 -7.76 -18.46
N VAL A 129 2.17 -8.89 -19.06
CA VAL A 129 3.16 -9.94 -19.32
C VAL A 129 3.86 -9.59 -20.64
N VAL A 130 5.18 -9.70 -20.65
CA VAL A 130 5.99 -9.56 -21.85
C VAL A 130 6.07 -10.94 -22.50
N GLU A 131 5.46 -11.09 -23.67
CA GLU A 131 5.52 -12.35 -24.41
C GLU A 131 6.95 -12.62 -24.88
N GLU A 132 7.49 -13.76 -24.49
CA GLU A 132 8.79 -14.27 -24.93
C GLU A 132 8.66 -15.76 -25.28
N ASP A 133 9.57 -16.27 -26.11
CA ASP A 133 9.67 -17.69 -26.46
C ASP A 133 10.24 -18.50 -25.27
N ASN A 134 9.51 -18.56 -24.17
CA ASN A 134 9.88 -19.26 -22.93
C ASN A 134 8.82 -20.30 -22.52
N GLU A 135 9.16 -21.23 -21.64
CA GLU A 135 8.24 -22.25 -21.10
C GLU A 135 7.38 -21.70 -19.94
N GLY A 136 7.04 -20.41 -19.99
CA GLY A 136 6.35 -19.67 -18.94
C GLY A 136 4.84 -19.73 -18.96
N PRO A 137 4.18 -19.16 -17.94
CA PRO A 137 2.73 -18.98 -17.96
C PRO A 137 2.36 -17.93 -19.02
N HIS A 138 1.61 -18.35 -20.04
CA HIS A 138 0.98 -17.45 -21.01
C HIS A 138 -0.35 -16.97 -20.48
N PHE A 139 -0.77 -15.76 -20.88
CA PHE A 139 -2.08 -15.19 -20.53
C PHE A 139 -2.72 -14.60 -21.78
N SER A 140 -3.98 -14.93 -22.06
CA SER A 140 -4.71 -14.27 -23.14
C SER A 140 -5.03 -12.82 -22.79
N ASP A 141 -5.37 -12.01 -23.80
CA ASP A 141 -5.82 -10.64 -23.58
C ASP A 141 -7.03 -10.57 -22.64
N GLU A 142 -7.99 -11.50 -22.77
CA GLU A 142 -9.15 -11.58 -21.89
C GLU A 142 -8.77 -11.95 -20.45
N GLU A 143 -7.84 -12.89 -20.26
CA GLU A 143 -7.35 -13.26 -18.93
C GLU A 143 -6.61 -12.10 -18.26
N MET A 144 -5.77 -11.39 -19.00
CA MET A 144 -5.09 -10.20 -18.50
C MET A 144 -6.07 -9.07 -18.18
N GLU A 145 -7.15 -8.90 -18.94
CA GLU A 145 -8.17 -7.91 -18.62
C GLU A 145 -8.91 -8.23 -17.31
N ILE A 146 -9.26 -9.49 -17.09
CA ILE A 146 -9.84 -9.95 -15.82
C ILE A 146 -8.89 -9.66 -14.66
N LEU A 147 -7.61 -9.98 -14.81
CA LEU A 147 -6.62 -9.77 -13.75
C LEU A 147 -6.35 -8.29 -13.50
N ARG A 148 -6.25 -7.46 -14.55
CA ARG A 148 -6.09 -6.01 -14.43
C ARG A 148 -7.25 -5.35 -13.72
N GLU A 149 -8.49 -5.76 -13.99
CA GLU A 149 -9.65 -5.19 -13.29
C GLU A 149 -9.64 -5.56 -11.81
N GLN A 150 -9.22 -6.78 -11.44
CA GLN A 150 -9.06 -7.18 -10.03
C GLN A 150 -7.89 -6.47 -9.33
N LEU A 151 -6.85 -6.12 -10.07
CA LEU A 151 -5.65 -5.45 -9.57
C LEU A 151 -5.72 -3.92 -9.62
N LYS A 152 -6.79 -3.37 -10.19
CA LYS A 152 -6.97 -1.93 -10.31
C LYS A 152 -7.05 -1.27 -8.94
N ASP A 153 -6.17 -0.30 -8.72
CA ASP A 153 -5.99 0.40 -7.44
C ASP A 153 -5.61 -0.54 -6.26
N ALA A 154 -5.17 -1.78 -6.55
CA ALA A 154 -4.77 -2.71 -5.52
C ALA A 154 -3.49 -2.22 -4.83
N ARG A 155 -3.53 -2.18 -3.50
CA ARG A 155 -2.31 -1.98 -2.72
C ARG A 155 -1.44 -3.22 -2.83
N ILE A 156 -0.15 -3.01 -3.05
CA ILE A 156 0.87 -4.06 -3.08
C ILE A 156 1.56 -4.14 -1.71
N PRO A 157 1.96 -5.34 -1.24
CA PRO A 157 1.96 -6.63 -1.93
C PRO A 157 0.58 -7.29 -2.00
N VAL A 158 0.42 -8.24 -2.92
CA VAL A 158 -0.86 -8.87 -3.27
C VAL A 158 -0.76 -10.40 -3.23
N ALA A 159 -1.89 -11.08 -3.02
CA ALA A 159 -1.96 -12.54 -3.10
C ALA A 159 -3.25 -13.02 -3.78
N VAL A 160 -3.23 -14.27 -4.25
CA VAL A 160 -4.44 -14.93 -4.76
C VAL A 160 -5.31 -15.34 -3.58
N ARG A 161 -6.60 -15.04 -3.66
CA ARG A 161 -7.62 -15.51 -2.73
C ARG A 161 -7.70 -17.03 -2.84
N GLN A 162 -7.26 -17.72 -1.79
CA GLN A 162 -7.38 -19.16 -1.74
C GLN A 162 -8.85 -19.51 -1.52
N ASP A 163 -9.42 -20.36 -2.38
CA ASP A 163 -10.69 -21.02 -2.06
C ASP A 163 -10.38 -22.06 -1.00
N VAL A 164 -10.37 -21.64 0.26
CA VAL A 164 -10.06 -22.57 1.33
C VAL A 164 -11.24 -23.52 1.51
N LYS A 165 -11.21 -24.67 0.84
CA LYS A 165 -11.85 -25.87 1.35
C LYS A 165 -10.93 -26.40 2.45
N ILE A 166 -11.28 -26.11 3.69
CA ILE A 166 -10.46 -26.44 4.86
C ILE A 166 -10.52 -27.96 5.09
N ASP A 167 -9.63 -28.72 4.46
CA ASP A 167 -9.39 -30.13 4.81
C ASP A 167 -8.23 -30.29 5.80
N THR A 168 -7.45 -29.25 6.05
CA THR A 168 -6.36 -29.25 7.05
C THR A 168 -6.31 -27.93 7.83
N PRO A 169 -6.48 -27.96 9.17
CA PRO A 169 -6.45 -26.74 9.97
C PRO A 169 -5.05 -26.17 10.04
N TYR A 170 -4.92 -24.92 9.60
CA TYR A 170 -3.75 -24.06 9.77
C TYR A 170 -3.34 -24.04 11.25
N LYS A 171 -2.08 -24.35 11.55
CA LYS A 171 -1.58 -24.36 12.92
C LYS A 171 -1.15 -22.96 13.33
N VAL A 172 -2.12 -22.14 13.73
CA VAL A 172 -1.88 -20.87 14.43
C VAL A 172 -1.84 -21.16 15.93
N ASP A 173 -0.93 -20.54 16.67
CA ASP A 173 -0.78 -20.67 18.13
C ASP A 173 -1.98 -20.10 18.94
N TYR A 174 -3.00 -19.54 18.27
CA TYR A 174 -4.18 -18.97 18.90
C TYR A 174 -5.41 -19.85 18.66
N ASP A 175 -6.13 -20.13 19.75
CA ASP A 175 -7.40 -20.85 19.72
C ASP A 175 -8.44 -20.04 18.94
N PRO A 176 -9.20 -20.66 18.01
CA PRO A 176 -10.24 -19.97 17.29
C PRO A 176 -11.37 -19.55 18.23
N LEU A 177 -12.02 -18.43 17.93
CA LEU A 177 -13.29 -18.08 18.58
C LEU A 177 -14.33 -19.16 18.29
N LEU A 178 -14.89 -19.75 19.34
CA LEU A 178 -15.91 -20.77 19.20
C LEU A 178 -17.25 -20.18 18.75
N GLY A 179 -17.97 -20.94 17.93
CA GLY A 179 -19.34 -20.65 17.52
C GLY A 179 -19.48 -19.60 16.41
N LEU A 180 -18.41 -19.29 15.68
CA LEU A 180 -18.54 -18.48 14.46
C LEU A 180 -19.15 -19.34 13.35
N HIS A 181 -20.16 -18.80 12.66
CA HIS A 181 -20.68 -19.40 11.44
C HIS A 181 -19.99 -18.77 10.23
N ASP A 182 -19.87 -19.56 9.16
CA ASP A 182 -19.22 -19.12 7.93
C ASP A 182 -20.09 -18.09 7.19
N GLY A 183 -19.44 -17.11 6.57
CA GLY A 183 -20.08 -16.04 5.82
C GLY A 183 -19.35 -14.70 5.92
N VAL A 184 -19.92 -13.69 5.26
CA VAL A 184 -19.45 -12.30 5.31
C VAL A 184 -20.38 -11.50 6.20
N TYR A 185 -19.82 -10.78 7.16
CA TYR A 185 -20.56 -10.02 8.17
C TYR A 185 -20.10 -8.57 8.16
N TYR A 186 -21.05 -7.64 8.27
CA TYR A 186 -20.81 -6.22 8.10
C TYR A 186 -21.44 -5.42 9.24
N ALA A 187 -20.71 -4.42 9.73
CA ALA A 187 -21.18 -3.46 10.70
C ALA A 187 -20.71 -2.06 10.32
N ARG A 188 -21.54 -1.05 10.52
CA ARG A 188 -21.17 0.37 10.34
C ARG A 188 -21.63 1.20 11.53
N ASN A 189 -20.99 2.34 11.74
CA ASN A 189 -21.54 3.37 12.61
C ASN A 189 -22.82 3.97 12.00
N GLU A 190 -23.71 4.41 12.87
CA GLU A 190 -24.93 5.15 12.47
C GLU A 190 -24.59 6.60 12.13
N GLU A 191 -23.70 7.21 12.89
CA GLU A 191 -23.29 8.61 12.73
C GLU A 191 -21.87 8.73 12.16
N ALA A 192 -21.67 9.73 11.30
CA ALA A 192 -20.36 10.14 10.85
C ALA A 192 -19.53 10.73 12.01
N SER A 193 -18.23 10.47 11.98
CA SER A 193 -17.25 11.16 12.82
C SER A 193 -17.23 12.68 12.55
N LYS A 194 -16.58 13.44 13.43
CA LYS A 194 -16.41 14.90 13.28
C LYS A 194 -15.75 15.30 11.95
N ASP A 195 -14.96 14.40 11.37
CA ASP A 195 -14.25 14.61 10.11
C ASP A 195 -15.08 14.18 8.89
N GLY A 196 -16.37 13.85 9.07
CA GLY A 196 -17.30 13.50 8.00
C GLY A 196 -17.24 12.04 7.54
N TYR A 197 -16.49 11.19 8.24
CA TYR A 197 -16.31 9.78 7.89
C TYR A 197 -17.18 8.85 8.74
N THR A 198 -17.90 7.94 8.11
CA THR A 198 -18.69 6.88 8.76
C THR A 198 -17.93 5.56 8.70
N ASP A 199 -17.38 5.13 9.84
CA ASP A 199 -16.61 3.87 9.94
C ASP A 199 -17.48 2.63 9.71
N TYR A 200 -16.93 1.66 8.99
CA TYR A 200 -17.50 0.33 8.80
C TYR A 200 -16.45 -0.77 8.90
N CYS A 201 -16.87 -1.96 9.30
CA CYS A 201 -16.05 -3.16 9.31
C CYS A 201 -16.77 -4.31 8.61
N GLU A 202 -16.02 -5.05 7.80
CA GLU A 202 -16.42 -6.32 7.22
C GLU A 202 -15.50 -7.42 7.76
N ILE A 203 -16.06 -8.56 8.17
CA ILE A 203 -15.28 -9.76 8.45
C ILE A 203 -15.79 -10.92 7.60
N GLU A 204 -14.87 -11.76 7.14
CA GLU A 204 -15.18 -13.03 6.49
C GLU A 204 -14.80 -14.18 7.43
N VAL A 205 -15.74 -15.10 7.62
CA VAL A 205 -15.54 -16.32 8.42
C VAL A 205 -15.63 -17.55 7.51
N SER A 206 -14.67 -18.45 7.65
CA SER A 206 -14.65 -19.75 6.98
C SER A 206 -14.09 -20.83 7.91
N GLY A 207 -14.74 -21.99 7.98
CA GLY A 207 -14.44 -23.05 8.95
C GLY A 207 -14.45 -22.58 10.39
N GLY A 208 -15.34 -21.64 10.73
CA GLY A 208 -15.44 -21.06 12.06
C GLY A 208 -14.25 -20.19 12.48
N ARG A 209 -13.43 -19.69 11.52
CA ARG A 209 -12.31 -18.78 11.77
C ARG A 209 -12.48 -17.48 10.99
N ILE A 210 -12.05 -16.37 11.57
CA ILE A 210 -11.94 -15.09 10.86
C ILE A 210 -10.78 -15.19 9.88
N ILE A 211 -11.07 -15.14 8.59
CA ILE A 211 -10.06 -15.24 7.52
C ILE A 211 -9.78 -13.90 6.84
N ARG A 212 -10.69 -12.92 6.98
CA ARG A 212 -10.50 -11.55 6.49
C ARG A 212 -11.15 -10.56 7.42
N VAL A 213 -10.53 -9.39 7.53
CA VAL A 213 -11.09 -8.21 8.16
C VAL A 213 -10.80 -7.03 7.26
N THR A 214 -11.79 -6.16 7.06
CA THR A 214 -11.63 -4.87 6.40
C THR A 214 -12.24 -3.81 7.31
N TRP A 215 -11.49 -2.77 7.61
CA TRP A 215 -11.92 -1.60 8.35
C TRP A 215 -11.60 -0.36 7.53
N ASP A 216 -12.64 0.35 7.12
CA ASP A 216 -12.52 1.63 6.44
C ASP A 216 -13.62 2.57 6.94
N ALA A 217 -13.69 3.77 6.37
CA ALA A 217 -14.78 4.70 6.60
C ALA A 217 -15.14 5.42 5.31
N GLU A 218 -16.43 5.61 5.07
CA GLU A 218 -16.93 6.33 3.90
C GLU A 218 -17.11 7.81 4.23
N ASN A 219 -16.79 8.69 3.28
CA ASN A 219 -17.10 10.11 3.37
C ASN A 219 -18.20 10.46 2.36
N GLU A 220 -19.37 10.83 2.87
CA GLU A 220 -20.53 11.15 2.03
C GLU A 220 -20.33 12.39 1.16
N GLN A 221 -19.48 13.34 1.59
CA GLN A 221 -19.26 14.59 0.85
C GLN A 221 -18.27 14.42 -0.30
N SER A 222 -17.19 13.67 -0.09
CA SER A 222 -16.17 13.44 -1.12
C SER A 222 -16.43 12.19 -1.95
N HIS A 223 -17.38 11.33 -1.57
CA HIS A 223 -17.65 10.03 -2.20
C HIS A 223 -16.39 9.14 -2.29
N THR A 224 -15.51 9.27 -1.30
CA THR A 224 -14.25 8.52 -1.17
C THR A 224 -14.25 7.73 0.15
N THR A 225 -13.22 6.90 0.34
CA THR A 225 -12.98 6.23 1.62
C THR A 225 -11.77 6.83 2.33
N ARG A 226 -11.74 6.70 3.66
CA ARG A 226 -10.64 7.22 4.47
C ARG A 226 -9.31 6.58 4.08
N SER A 227 -9.30 5.30 3.68
CA SER A 227 -8.10 4.68 3.12
C SER A 227 -7.63 5.40 1.85
N LYS A 228 -8.53 5.62 0.88
CA LYS A 228 -8.18 6.30 -0.38
C LYS A 228 -7.68 7.73 -0.14
N ASP A 229 -8.36 8.48 0.71
CA ASP A 229 -7.97 9.84 1.06
C ASP A 229 -6.66 9.88 1.85
N SER A 230 -6.40 8.86 2.67
CA SER A 230 -5.14 8.78 3.40
C SER A 230 -3.96 8.44 2.50
N ILE A 231 -4.18 7.66 1.44
CA ILE A 231 -3.17 7.29 0.44
C ILE A 231 -2.89 8.49 -0.48
N SER A 232 -3.92 9.22 -0.91
CA SER A 232 -3.76 10.44 -1.72
C SER A 232 -3.17 11.61 -0.93
N GLY A 233 -3.21 11.53 0.39
CA GLY A 233 -2.73 12.57 1.30
C GLY A 233 -3.77 13.65 1.63
N GLU A 234 -5.03 13.49 1.20
CA GLU A 234 -6.16 14.35 1.57
C GLU A 234 -6.58 14.13 3.04
N TYR A 235 -6.43 12.91 3.56
CA TYR A 235 -6.60 12.60 4.97
C TYR A 235 -5.24 12.39 5.65
N LYS A 236 -4.92 13.22 6.65
CA LYS A 236 -3.62 13.18 7.34
C LYS A 236 -3.79 12.91 8.82
N ILE A 237 -2.97 12.00 9.32
CA ILE A 237 -2.79 11.72 10.74
C ILE A 237 -1.31 11.82 11.10
N SER A 238 -1.01 11.91 12.39
CA SER A 238 0.38 11.86 12.86
C SER A 238 0.94 10.44 12.70
N GLY A 239 2.18 10.32 12.23
CA GLY A 239 2.85 9.03 12.00
C GLY A 239 2.55 8.44 10.62
N ASN A 240 2.35 7.12 10.56
CA ASN A 240 2.02 6.43 9.31
C ASN A 240 0.64 6.88 8.79
N ILE A 241 0.40 6.73 7.49
CA ILE A 241 -0.92 6.96 6.91
C ILE A 241 -1.97 6.03 7.54
N TRP A 242 -3.23 6.50 7.63
CA TRP A 242 -4.32 5.76 8.26
C TRP A 242 -4.52 4.38 7.63
N ALA A 243 -4.43 4.30 6.30
CA ALA A 243 -4.55 3.05 5.55
C ALA A 243 -3.48 2.00 5.90
N ASP A 244 -2.27 2.40 6.28
CA ASP A 244 -1.24 1.46 6.76
C ASP A 244 -1.58 0.95 8.16
N GLN A 245 -2.04 1.84 9.04
CA GLN A 245 -2.36 1.51 10.42
C GLN A 245 -3.61 0.63 10.55
N ALA A 246 -4.67 0.92 9.81
CA ALA A 246 -5.90 0.13 9.77
C ALA A 246 -5.61 -1.30 9.27
N TYR A 247 -4.86 -1.40 8.19
CA TYR A 247 -4.43 -2.69 7.64
C TYR A 247 -3.62 -3.53 8.64
N ARG A 248 -2.70 -2.93 9.41
CA ARG A 248 -1.94 -3.65 10.45
C ARG A 248 -2.86 -4.25 11.52
N LEU A 249 -3.93 -3.53 11.89
CA LEU A 249 -4.93 -4.00 12.86
C LEU A 249 -5.75 -5.17 12.31
N GLU A 250 -6.22 -5.05 11.06
CA GLU A 250 -6.97 -6.10 10.37
C GLU A 250 -6.20 -7.43 10.37
N ASN A 251 -4.93 -7.39 9.97
CA ASN A 251 -4.11 -8.60 9.91
C ASN A 251 -3.78 -9.14 11.28
N HIS A 252 -3.47 -8.27 12.23
CA HIS A 252 -3.20 -8.74 13.59
C HIS A 252 -4.44 -9.43 14.17
N LEU A 253 -5.65 -8.93 13.89
CA LEU A 253 -6.89 -9.57 14.29
C LEU A 253 -7.09 -10.94 13.62
N VAL A 254 -6.79 -11.08 12.33
CA VAL A 254 -6.80 -12.38 11.65
C VAL A 254 -5.83 -13.37 12.32
N LEU A 255 -4.66 -12.90 12.79
CA LEU A 255 -3.72 -13.76 13.50
C LEU A 255 -4.24 -14.19 14.88
N VAL A 256 -4.71 -13.24 15.69
CA VAL A 256 -5.06 -13.50 17.10
C VAL A 256 -6.49 -14.00 17.31
N GLN A 257 -7.34 -13.92 16.28
CA GLN A 257 -8.75 -14.35 16.23
C GLN A 257 -9.70 -13.67 17.23
N ASP A 258 -9.20 -12.95 18.23
CA ASP A 258 -9.98 -12.34 19.31
C ASP A 258 -9.64 -10.84 19.44
N PRO A 259 -10.63 -9.92 19.31
CA PRO A 259 -10.41 -8.48 19.46
C PRO A 259 -9.81 -8.09 20.81
N ALA A 260 -10.06 -8.86 21.87
CA ALA A 260 -9.46 -8.61 23.18
C ALA A 260 -7.93 -8.81 23.18
N LYS A 261 -7.41 -9.61 22.25
CA LYS A 261 -5.98 -9.85 22.08
C LYS A 261 -5.26 -8.74 21.33
N LEU A 262 -5.97 -7.74 20.79
CA LEU A 262 -5.36 -6.52 20.25
C LEU A 262 -4.74 -5.63 21.35
N ALA A 263 -4.90 -5.99 22.63
CA ALA A 263 -4.34 -5.29 23.79
C ALA A 263 -4.64 -3.77 23.76
N MET A 264 -5.91 -3.42 23.53
CA MET A 264 -6.36 -2.04 23.57
C MET A 264 -6.26 -1.49 25.00
N LYS A 265 -5.52 -0.40 25.16
CA LYS A 265 -5.38 0.34 26.42
C LYS A 265 -6.59 1.24 26.66
N SER A 266 -6.66 1.80 27.87
CA SER A 266 -7.70 2.76 28.26
C SER A 266 -7.67 4.08 27.46
N ASP A 267 -6.56 4.38 26.78
CA ASP A 267 -6.43 5.56 25.90
C ASP A 267 -6.93 5.29 24.46
N GLY A 268 -7.51 4.11 24.21
CA GLY A 268 -8.04 3.70 22.92
C GLY A 268 -6.99 3.15 21.94
N LYS A 269 -5.71 3.06 22.32
CA LYS A 269 -4.63 2.58 21.44
C LYS A 269 -4.17 1.18 21.79
N THR A 270 -3.63 0.45 20.81
CA THR A 270 -2.90 -0.81 21.06
C THR A 270 -1.46 -0.54 21.50
N GLU A 271 -0.86 -1.46 22.25
CA GLU A 271 0.56 -1.44 22.63
C GLU A 271 1.41 -2.53 21.96
N ILE A 272 0.78 -3.46 21.25
CA ILE A 272 1.45 -4.67 20.71
C ILE A 272 1.64 -4.64 19.19
N ILE A 273 1.01 -3.69 18.50
CA ILE A 273 1.07 -3.59 17.04
C ILE A 273 1.93 -2.38 16.65
N ASP A 274 3.15 -2.67 16.20
CA ASP A 274 4.10 -1.66 15.78
C ASP A 274 3.58 -0.80 14.61
N GLY A 275 3.73 0.51 14.75
CA GLY A 275 3.29 1.50 13.76
C GLY A 275 1.82 1.92 13.89
N VAL A 276 1.04 1.28 14.78
CA VAL A 276 -0.34 1.69 15.06
C VAL A 276 -0.38 2.69 16.21
N THR A 277 -0.83 3.90 15.89
CA THR A 277 -0.93 5.05 16.80
C THR A 277 -2.32 5.69 16.81
N ILE A 278 -3.22 5.25 15.92
CA ILE A 278 -4.63 5.63 15.88
C ILE A 278 -5.42 5.04 17.05
N ASP A 279 -6.57 5.65 17.35
CA ASP A 279 -7.58 5.09 18.24
C ASP A 279 -8.28 3.90 17.55
N ILE A 280 -8.30 2.76 18.22
CA ILE A 280 -8.84 1.48 17.72
C ILE A 280 -10.17 1.12 18.37
N THR A 281 -10.76 2.01 19.19
CA THR A 281 -12.01 1.77 19.90
C THR A 281 -13.15 1.48 18.93
N THR A 282 -13.25 2.28 17.86
CA THR A 282 -14.26 2.08 16.82
C THR A 282 -14.06 0.76 16.08
N PHE A 283 -12.82 0.41 15.74
CA PHE A 283 -12.49 -0.87 15.11
C PHE A 283 -12.93 -2.05 15.97
N VAL A 284 -12.51 -2.08 17.23
CA VAL A 284 -12.86 -3.15 18.20
C VAL A 284 -14.38 -3.25 18.37
N LYS A 285 -15.09 -2.12 18.42
CA LYS A 285 -16.56 -2.10 18.51
C LYS A 285 -17.21 -2.77 17.30
N LEU A 286 -16.83 -2.36 16.09
CA LEU A 286 -17.42 -2.85 14.85
C LEU A 286 -17.12 -4.33 14.61
N VAL A 287 -15.88 -4.76 14.88
CA VAL A 287 -15.48 -6.17 14.82
C VAL A 287 -16.32 -7.02 15.78
N ASN A 288 -16.51 -6.57 17.03
CA ASN A 288 -17.35 -7.29 17.98
C ASN A 288 -18.80 -7.42 17.51
N ALA A 289 -19.33 -6.38 16.83
CA ALA A 289 -20.64 -6.46 16.20
C ALA A 289 -20.66 -7.53 15.10
N CYS A 290 -19.68 -7.54 14.20
CA CYS A 290 -19.55 -8.56 13.15
C CYS A 290 -19.41 -9.98 13.71
N ILE A 291 -18.64 -10.18 14.78
CA ILE A 291 -18.54 -11.46 15.50
C ILE A 291 -19.89 -11.87 16.09
N GLY A 292 -20.64 -10.92 16.65
CA GLY A 292 -22.00 -11.15 17.12
C GLY A 292 -22.93 -11.60 15.99
N TYR A 293 -22.85 -10.94 14.84
CA TYR A 293 -23.60 -11.29 13.64
C TYR A 293 -23.21 -12.65 13.06
N SER A 294 -21.93 -13.02 13.12
CA SER A 294 -21.47 -14.35 12.73
C SER A 294 -22.11 -15.44 13.55
N ARG A 295 -22.18 -15.29 14.87
CA ARG A 295 -22.81 -16.26 15.77
C ARG A 295 -24.31 -16.45 15.53
N THR A 296 -24.97 -15.47 14.92
CA THR A 296 -26.41 -15.51 14.61
C THR A 296 -26.71 -15.69 13.12
N SER A 297 -25.68 -15.86 12.28
CA SER A 297 -25.80 -15.91 10.81
C SER A 297 -26.49 -14.69 10.19
N TYR A 298 -26.35 -13.50 10.81
CA TYR A 298 -26.87 -12.25 10.26
C TYR A 298 -25.90 -11.67 9.23
N THR A 299 -26.02 -12.12 7.98
CA THR A 299 -25.03 -11.83 6.93
C THR A 299 -25.03 -10.37 6.47
N LYS A 300 -23.98 -9.96 5.76
CA LYS A 300 -23.88 -8.65 5.11
C LYS A 300 -25.11 -8.33 4.25
N ASP A 301 -25.63 -9.30 3.49
CA ASP A 301 -26.83 -9.10 2.66
C ASP A 301 -28.06 -8.76 3.50
N MET A 302 -28.24 -9.43 4.64
CA MET A 302 -29.32 -9.13 5.58
C MET A 302 -29.13 -7.75 6.23
N PHE A 303 -27.90 -7.41 6.59
CA PHE A 303 -27.58 -6.07 7.10
C PHE A 303 -28.00 -4.99 6.11
N ILE A 304 -27.61 -5.14 4.84
CA ILE A 304 -27.92 -4.18 3.78
C ILE A 304 -29.43 -4.10 3.55
N SER A 305 -30.15 -5.22 3.50
CA SER A 305 -31.61 -5.21 3.30
C SER A 305 -32.36 -4.50 4.43
N ASP A 306 -31.94 -4.70 5.68
CA ASP A 306 -32.60 -4.15 6.86
C ASP A 306 -32.33 -2.64 7.04
N HIS A 307 -31.24 -2.14 6.46
CA HIS A 307 -30.85 -0.73 6.55
C HIS A 307 -31.24 0.09 5.31
N ALA A 308 -31.34 -0.53 4.13
CA ALA A 308 -31.88 0.12 2.93
C ALA A 308 -33.35 0.56 3.10
N SER A 309 -34.13 -0.18 3.89
CA SER A 309 -35.55 0.11 4.14
C SER A 309 -35.82 1.21 5.18
N LYS A 310 -34.78 1.78 5.80
CA LYS A 310 -34.88 2.92 6.72
C LYS A 310 -34.81 4.28 6.01
N GLU A 311 -34.04 4.40 4.91
CA GLU A 311 -33.93 5.65 4.14
C GLU A 311 -35.25 6.04 3.42
N ASP A 312 -36.08 5.06 3.04
CA ASP A 312 -37.39 5.30 2.41
C ASP A 312 -38.49 5.76 3.40
N LYS A 313 -38.29 5.58 4.72
CA LYS A 313 -39.31 5.92 5.74
C LYS A 313 -39.12 7.29 6.38
N GLU A 314 -37.94 7.89 6.27
CA GLU A 314 -37.66 9.22 6.85
C GLU A 314 -38.06 10.38 5.93
N ASN A 315 -38.45 10.09 4.68
CA ASN A 315 -38.82 11.11 3.68
C ASN A 315 -40.34 11.31 3.52
N THR A 316 -41.18 10.82 4.44
CA THR A 316 -42.66 10.98 4.33
C THR A 316 -43.37 11.13 5.68
N GLU A 317 -42.90 12.00 6.56
CA GLU A 317 -43.67 12.58 7.69
C GLU A 317 -42.77 13.72 8.20
N ASP A 318 -43.06 15.01 8.01
CA ASP A 318 -44.11 15.73 8.72
C ASP A 318 -44.17 17.18 8.16
N THR A 319 -45.34 17.60 7.67
CA THR A 319 -45.64 19.01 7.43
C THR A 319 -46.68 19.50 8.45
N THR A 320 -46.18 20.35 9.36
CA THR A 320 -46.84 21.50 10.07
C THR A 320 -47.82 21.21 11.23
N PRO A 321 -48.01 22.17 12.19
CA PRO A 321 -47.05 22.94 13.00
C PRO A 321 -47.40 23.01 14.51
N THR A 322 -46.48 23.55 15.31
CA THR A 322 -46.55 23.89 16.74
C THR A 322 -47.73 24.80 17.15
N PRO A 323 -48.20 24.70 18.42
CA PRO A 323 -48.03 25.84 19.34
C PRO A 323 -47.60 25.48 20.79
N THR A 324 -46.76 26.34 21.38
CA THR A 324 -46.36 26.50 22.82
C THR A 324 -47.51 27.15 23.63
N PRO A 325 -47.45 27.43 24.97
CA PRO A 325 -46.48 27.12 26.04
C PRO A 325 -47.06 26.74 27.43
N GLU A 326 -46.23 26.30 28.40
CA GLU A 326 -46.11 26.90 29.77
C GLU A 326 -45.17 26.11 30.70
N ALA A 327 -44.47 26.86 31.55
CA ALA A 327 -43.46 26.41 32.51
C ALA A 327 -44.03 26.35 33.93
N GLN A 328 -43.50 25.49 34.82
CA GLN A 328 -43.27 25.83 36.24
C GLN A 328 -42.43 24.81 37.04
N LEU A 329 -41.27 25.30 37.52
CA LEU A 329 -40.56 25.17 38.81
C LEU A 329 -40.25 23.81 39.52
N SER A 330 -38.96 23.68 39.87
CA SER A 330 -38.14 22.73 40.68
C SER A 330 -38.50 22.63 42.20
N PRO A 331 -37.70 22.02 43.14
CA PRO A 331 -36.49 21.16 43.05
C PRO A 331 -36.41 19.93 44.03
N ASP A 332 -35.27 19.23 43.94
CA ASP A 332 -34.66 18.13 44.74
C ASP A 332 -34.65 18.30 46.30
N PRO A 333 -34.46 17.22 47.11
CA PRO A 333 -33.15 17.06 47.80
C PRO A 333 -32.68 15.62 48.21
N GLN A 334 -31.37 15.41 48.00
CA GLN A 334 -30.30 14.91 48.91
C GLN A 334 -30.25 13.48 49.54
N VAL A 335 -29.00 12.98 49.49
CA VAL A 335 -28.33 11.78 50.05
C VAL A 335 -28.26 11.75 51.59
N PRO A 336 -28.12 10.58 52.25
CA PRO A 336 -26.87 10.32 53.01
C PRO A 336 -26.39 8.84 53.09
N THR A 337 -25.07 8.64 53.08
CA THR A 337 -24.30 7.61 53.82
C THR A 337 -23.61 8.32 55.02
N PRO A 338 -23.06 7.70 56.11
CA PRO A 338 -22.24 6.46 56.16
C PRO A 338 -22.36 5.59 57.45
N ALA A 339 -21.65 4.43 57.52
CA ALA A 339 -20.79 3.99 58.65
C ALA A 339 -20.37 2.50 58.58
N SER A 340 -19.23 2.22 59.22
CA SER A 340 -18.33 1.06 59.13
C SER A 340 -18.42 0.12 60.34
N VAL A 341 -18.13 -1.18 60.19
CA VAL A 341 -17.50 -2.03 61.24
C VAL A 341 -16.81 -3.28 60.66
N SER A 342 -15.71 -3.67 61.31
CA SER A 342 -14.74 -4.72 60.96
C SER A 342 -14.69 -5.80 62.05
N ALA A 343 -14.53 -7.09 61.71
CA ALA A 343 -13.70 -8.10 62.41
C ALA A 343 -13.87 -9.56 61.85
N THR A 344 -12.72 -10.21 61.63
CA THR A 344 -12.34 -11.60 61.22
C THR A 344 -12.59 -12.62 62.38
N PRO A 345 -12.39 -13.98 62.31
CA PRO A 345 -11.51 -14.75 61.41
C PRO A 345 -11.91 -16.16 60.88
N ALA A 346 -10.99 -16.67 60.05
CA ALA A 346 -10.95 -17.90 59.23
C ALA A 346 -10.95 -19.25 59.99
N PRO A 347 -10.87 -20.40 59.27
CA PRO A 347 -9.56 -21.02 59.05
C PRO A 347 -9.30 -21.66 57.66
N THR A 348 -8.08 -21.40 57.16
CA THR A 348 -7.04 -22.34 56.66
C THR A 348 -7.36 -23.50 55.69
N LYS A 349 -6.81 -23.41 54.47
CA LYS A 349 -5.92 -24.44 53.88
C LYS A 349 -4.98 -23.85 52.82
N ALA A 350 -3.70 -24.24 52.87
CA ALA A 350 -2.54 -23.72 52.15
C ALA A 350 -2.23 -24.52 50.85
N PRO A 351 -1.28 -24.05 49.99
CA PRO A 351 -1.23 -24.31 48.54
C PRO A 351 -0.24 -25.43 48.14
N SER A 352 -0.38 -25.95 46.92
CA SER A 352 0.58 -26.85 46.27
C SER A 352 1.36 -26.14 45.16
N GLN A 353 2.62 -26.54 45.03
CA GLN A 353 3.77 -25.78 44.55
C GLN A 353 3.90 -25.66 43.02
N ILE A 354 4.56 -24.57 42.64
CA ILE A 354 5.26 -24.36 41.37
C ILE A 354 6.43 -25.34 41.28
N GLU A 355 6.55 -26.05 40.17
CA GLU A 355 7.77 -26.78 39.80
C GLU A 355 8.28 -26.23 38.47
N VAL A 356 9.37 -25.48 38.57
CA VAL A 356 10.20 -25.02 37.44
C VAL A 356 11.13 -26.18 37.12
N ILE A 357 11.10 -26.67 35.88
CA ILE A 357 12.15 -27.53 35.34
C ILE A 357 12.60 -26.90 34.02
N GLY A 358 13.79 -26.29 34.07
CA GLY A 358 14.54 -25.90 32.89
C GLY A 358 15.21 -27.13 32.28
N GLY A 359 15.08 -27.25 30.96
CA GLY A 359 15.80 -28.22 30.13
C GLY A 359 16.11 -27.53 28.81
N GLU A 360 17.29 -26.94 28.76
CA GLU A 360 17.94 -26.39 27.58
C GLU A 360 18.50 -27.54 26.72
N ASP A 361 18.53 -27.31 25.42
CA ASP A 361 19.23 -28.06 24.37
C ASP A 361 18.59 -29.36 23.84
N GLY A 362 18.01 -29.23 22.65
CA GLY A 362 17.52 -30.30 21.80
C GLY A 362 17.74 -29.94 20.34
N VAL A 363 18.98 -30.07 19.87
CA VAL A 363 19.32 -30.12 18.44
C VAL A 363 18.49 -31.22 17.77
N VAL A 364 17.55 -30.84 16.92
CA VAL A 364 16.94 -31.76 15.94
C VAL A 364 17.79 -31.69 14.67
N SER A 365 18.58 -32.74 14.47
CA SER A 365 19.22 -33.03 13.19
C SER A 365 18.17 -33.52 12.19
N GLY A 366 18.39 -33.19 10.93
CA GLY A 366 17.36 -33.13 9.88
C GLY A 366 16.62 -34.43 9.57
N ASP A 367 15.36 -34.23 9.17
CA ASP A 367 14.80 -34.82 7.96
C ASP A 367 13.77 -33.84 7.38
N GLY A 368 13.79 -33.67 6.06
CA GLY A 368 13.14 -32.57 5.34
C GLY A 368 11.62 -32.56 5.40
N ALA A 369 11.08 -31.67 6.24
CA ALA A 369 9.71 -31.18 6.14
C ALA A 369 9.77 -29.66 5.90
N ASN A 370 9.40 -29.24 4.69
CA ASN A 370 9.29 -27.84 4.29
C ASN A 370 8.46 -27.03 5.30
N VAL A 371 9.11 -26.06 5.93
CA VAL A 371 8.46 -24.94 6.62
C VAL A 371 8.00 -23.98 5.52
N LEU A 372 6.80 -24.19 4.98
CA LEU A 372 6.19 -23.31 3.97
C LEU A 372 4.70 -23.14 4.28
N SER A 373 4.30 -21.99 4.87
CA SER A 373 3.06 -21.25 4.51
C SER A 373 2.70 -20.01 5.37
N ASP A 374 3.58 -19.39 6.16
CA ASP A 374 3.25 -18.10 6.85
C ASP A 374 3.52 -16.85 6.00
N SER A 375 4.01 -17.05 4.77
CA SER A 375 4.41 -15.99 3.86
C SER A 375 4.10 -16.33 2.41
N VAL A 376 3.70 -15.33 1.62
CA VAL A 376 3.61 -15.41 0.15
C VAL A 376 4.85 -14.73 -0.41
N ASP A 377 5.64 -15.43 -1.23
CA ASP A 377 6.90 -14.93 -1.78
C ASP A 377 7.89 -14.41 -0.70
N GLY A 378 7.89 -15.01 0.49
CA GLY A 378 8.71 -14.52 1.63
C GLY A 378 8.21 -13.22 2.25
N ILE A 379 7.04 -12.73 1.86
CA ILE A 379 6.31 -11.63 2.49
C ILE A 379 5.34 -12.24 3.51
N PRO A 380 5.43 -11.88 4.81
CA PRO A 380 4.47 -12.36 5.80
C PRO A 380 3.04 -12.09 5.34
N MET A 381 2.12 -13.03 5.56
CA MET A 381 0.71 -12.84 5.22
C MET A 381 0.14 -11.53 5.81
N SER A 382 0.63 -11.13 6.99
CA SER A 382 0.27 -9.87 7.64
C SER A 382 0.70 -8.61 6.87
N GLU A 383 1.58 -8.71 5.89
CA GLU A 383 2.03 -7.60 5.04
C GLU A 383 1.29 -7.53 3.68
N ILE A 384 0.55 -8.57 3.28
CA ILE A 384 -0.28 -8.66 2.04
C ILE A 384 -1.50 -7.72 2.02
N ARG A 385 -1.40 -6.63 1.26
CA ARG A 385 -2.34 -5.50 1.23
C ARG A 385 -3.61 -5.72 0.41
N ALA A 386 -3.61 -6.64 -0.55
CA ALA A 386 -4.82 -6.98 -1.30
C ALA A 386 -4.86 -8.46 -1.70
N TYR A 387 -6.08 -8.99 -1.81
CA TYR A 387 -6.36 -10.35 -2.26
C TYR A 387 -7.28 -10.34 -3.47
N ILE A 388 -6.81 -10.88 -4.59
CA ILE A 388 -7.60 -10.98 -5.83
C ILE A 388 -8.14 -12.40 -6.00
N ASP A 389 -9.31 -12.58 -6.62
CA ASP A 389 -9.87 -13.90 -6.90
C ASP A 389 -8.96 -14.75 -7.82
N GLY A 390 -8.25 -14.08 -8.72
CA GLY A 390 -7.44 -14.71 -9.75
C GLY A 390 -8.27 -15.26 -10.91
N LEU A 391 -7.62 -16.07 -11.75
CA LEU A 391 -8.28 -16.83 -12.79
C LEU A 391 -8.98 -18.06 -12.17
N PRO A 392 -10.29 -18.28 -12.45
CA PRO A 392 -11.06 -19.37 -11.82
C PRO A 392 -10.49 -20.77 -12.07
N GLU A 393 -9.98 -21.00 -13.28
CA GLU A 393 -9.50 -22.32 -13.72
C GLU A 393 -8.02 -22.55 -13.38
N ASP A 394 -7.25 -21.49 -13.08
CA ASP A 394 -5.81 -21.60 -12.86
C ASP A 394 -5.26 -20.50 -11.91
N LYS A 395 -5.43 -20.77 -10.62
CA LYS A 395 -4.91 -19.91 -9.55
C LYS A 395 -3.38 -19.95 -9.44
N SER A 396 -2.73 -21.03 -9.88
CA SER A 396 -1.28 -21.16 -9.87
C SER A 396 -0.62 -20.23 -10.89
N ARG A 397 -1.18 -20.10 -12.10
CA ARG A 397 -0.77 -19.07 -13.07
C ARG A 397 -0.94 -17.67 -12.52
N THR A 398 -2.07 -17.40 -11.87
CA THR A 398 -2.30 -16.11 -11.21
C THR A 398 -1.24 -15.84 -10.15
N ALA A 399 -0.92 -16.83 -9.29
CA ALA A 399 0.09 -16.68 -8.25
C ALA A 399 1.46 -16.33 -8.83
N ALA A 400 1.87 -16.95 -9.93
CA ALA A 400 3.13 -16.61 -10.62
C ALA A 400 3.17 -15.15 -11.10
N LEU A 401 2.05 -14.63 -11.64
CA LEU A 401 1.93 -13.21 -11.98
C LEU A 401 2.06 -12.32 -10.74
N LEU A 402 1.42 -12.69 -9.64
CA LEU A 402 1.48 -11.91 -8.40
C LEU A 402 2.87 -11.94 -7.74
N SER A 403 3.62 -13.02 -7.90
CA SER A 403 5.01 -13.09 -7.42
C SER A 403 5.88 -12.00 -8.03
N THR A 404 5.68 -11.65 -9.30
CA THR A 404 6.43 -10.54 -9.91
C THR A 404 6.02 -9.18 -9.35
N VAL A 405 4.73 -8.99 -9.04
CA VAL A 405 4.22 -7.78 -8.36
C VAL A 405 4.84 -7.64 -6.97
N ASN A 406 4.89 -8.75 -6.22
CA ASN A 406 5.48 -8.79 -4.89
C ASN A 406 6.99 -8.57 -4.91
N GLN A 407 7.67 -9.04 -5.96
CA GLN A 407 9.09 -8.78 -6.17
C GLN A 407 9.34 -7.30 -6.49
N ALA A 408 8.51 -6.68 -7.34
CA ALA A 408 8.57 -5.25 -7.61
C ALA A 408 8.32 -4.41 -6.34
N TYR A 409 7.36 -4.82 -5.50
CA TYR A 409 7.10 -4.19 -4.21
C TYR A 409 8.33 -4.18 -3.30
N LYS A 410 9.00 -5.33 -3.13
CA LYS A 410 10.22 -5.43 -2.30
C LYS A 410 11.30 -4.47 -2.79
N PHE A 411 11.52 -4.43 -4.10
CA PHE A 411 12.48 -3.50 -4.70
C PHE A 411 12.11 -2.04 -4.43
N ILE A 412 10.87 -1.63 -4.74
CA ILE A 412 10.44 -0.23 -4.58
C ILE A 412 10.52 0.20 -3.13
N ARG A 413 10.14 -0.66 -2.18
CA ARG A 413 10.26 -0.39 -0.74
C ARG A 413 11.70 -0.15 -0.32
N GLU A 414 12.64 -0.99 -0.76
CA GLU A 414 14.07 -0.82 -0.46
C GLU A 414 14.61 0.48 -1.09
N TYR A 415 14.23 0.76 -2.35
CA TYR A 415 14.62 1.98 -3.04
C TYR A 415 14.10 3.25 -2.35
N LEU A 416 12.82 3.28 -1.97
CA LEU A 416 12.22 4.45 -1.29
C LEU A 416 12.83 4.67 0.09
N ASN A 417 13.14 3.60 0.83
CA ASN A 417 13.89 3.71 2.10
C ASN A 417 15.32 4.22 1.91
N TRP A 418 15.92 4.06 0.73
CA TRP A 418 17.26 4.57 0.43
C TRP A 418 17.24 6.06 0.03
N VAL A 419 16.16 6.54 -0.60
CA VAL A 419 16.03 7.93 -1.07
C VAL A 419 15.40 8.87 -0.03
N GLY A 420 14.48 8.37 0.80
CA GLY A 420 13.84 9.10 1.90
C GLY A 420 14.73 9.20 3.12
#